data_AF-A0A3Q3GBX3-F1
#
_entry.id   AF-A0A3Q3GBX3-F1
#
_cell.length_a   1.000
_cell.length_b   1.000
_cell.length_c   1.000
_cell.angle_alpha   90.00
_cell.angle_beta   90.00
_cell.angle_gamma   90.00
#
_symmetry.space_group_name_H-M   'P 1'
#
loop_
_entity.id
_entity.type
_entity.pdbx_description
1 polymer ?
#
loop_
_entity_poly.entity_id
_entity_poly.type
_entity_poly.pdbx_seq_one_letter_code
_entity_poly.pdbx_strand_id
1 'polypeptide(L)'
;MDGTVVSQSCIWLWFPFLTWRIKPSELFEGDTDRCGGFIVLCNLAFARSPSLFPSHASKIIFVVLALKGRALHWAQAFFVSHPIDTLNFSHFLQEFQRVFNHPLQREESSSS
;
A
#
# COMPACT_ATOMS: atom_id res chain seq x y z
N MET A 1 26.40 -10.86 -6.96
CA MET A 1 25.32 -10.14 -7.66
C MET A 1 24.56 -9.40 -6.59
N ASP A 2 24.76 -8.09 -6.60
CA ASP A 2 24.72 -7.19 -5.46
C ASP A 2 23.30 -7.01 -4.94
N GLY A 3 23.10 -7.36 -3.66
CA GLY A 3 21.87 -7.07 -2.94
C GLY A 3 21.81 -5.57 -2.71
N THR A 4 21.04 -4.86 -3.53
CA THR A 4 20.77 -3.45 -3.34
C THR A 4 19.96 -3.28 -2.07
N VAL A 5 20.69 -3.10 -0.97
CA VAL A 5 20.22 -2.39 0.22
C VAL A 5 19.55 -1.14 -0.32
N VAL A 6 18.22 -1.03 -0.19
CA VAL A 6 17.55 0.26 -0.37
C VAL A 6 18.17 1.15 0.70
N SER A 7 19.19 1.92 0.28
CA SER A 7 19.97 2.75 1.16
C SER A 7 18.99 3.59 1.97
N GLN A 8 19.06 3.50 3.30
CA GLN A 8 18.18 4.25 4.21
C GLN A 8 18.18 5.75 3.87
N SER A 9 19.23 6.25 3.22
CA SER A 9 19.37 7.60 2.66
C SER A 9 18.39 7.96 1.54
N CYS A 10 17.93 7.00 0.72
CA CYS A 10 16.98 7.27 -0.38
C CYS A 10 15.54 7.46 0.13
N ILE A 11 15.20 6.81 1.25
CA ILE A 11 13.91 6.93 1.91
C ILE A 11 13.69 8.39 2.36
N TRP A 12 14.74 9.05 2.89
CA TRP A 12 14.70 10.45 3.30
C TRP A 12 14.52 11.46 2.17
N LEU A 13 14.87 11.12 0.93
CA LEU A 13 14.63 12.00 -0.23
C LEU A 13 13.16 11.96 -0.70
N TRP A 14 12.42 10.91 -0.33
CA TRP A 14 10.98 10.79 -0.60
C TRP A 14 10.12 11.29 0.55
N PHE A 15 10.64 11.24 1.78
CA PHE A 15 9.96 11.71 2.99
C PHE A 15 9.35 13.12 2.84
N PRO A 16 10.05 14.18 2.39
CA PRO A 16 9.44 15.51 2.26
C PRO A 16 8.36 15.58 1.17
N PHE A 17 8.40 14.74 0.14
CA PHE A 17 7.33 14.65 -0.86
C PHE A 17 6.11 13.86 -0.38
N LEU A 18 6.32 12.87 0.51
CA LEU A 18 5.27 12.02 1.04
C LEU A 18 4.60 12.61 2.30
N THR A 19 5.34 13.36 3.13
CA THR A 19 4.84 13.97 4.36
C THR A 19 4.08 15.27 4.12
N TRP A 20 4.39 15.99 3.03
CA TRP A 20 3.80 17.31 2.78
C TRP A 20 2.43 17.27 2.07
N ARG A 21 2.05 16.12 1.47
CA ARG A 21 0.76 15.99 0.77
C ARG A 21 -0.24 15.06 1.43
N ILE A 22 0.17 14.12 2.26
CA ILE A 22 -0.78 13.18 2.87
C ILE A 22 -1.21 13.74 4.22
N LYS A 23 -2.38 14.38 4.24
CA LYS A 23 -3.00 14.76 5.52
C LYS A 23 -3.27 13.48 6.32
N PRO A 24 -2.99 13.47 7.64
CA PRO A 24 -3.24 12.32 8.51
C PRO A 24 -4.65 11.72 8.40
N SER A 25 -5.64 12.53 8.00
CA SER A 25 -7.06 12.17 7.81
C SER A 25 -7.40 11.55 6.45
N GLU A 26 -6.47 11.51 5.48
CA GLU A 26 -6.66 10.92 4.14
C GLU A 26 -6.00 9.55 3.99
N LEU A 27 -5.38 9.03 5.05
CA LEU A 27 -4.69 7.75 5.02
C LEU A 27 -5.69 6.59 5.04
N PHE A 28 -5.37 5.53 4.31
CA PHE A 28 -6.27 4.40 4.18
C PHE A 28 -6.24 3.54 5.43
N GLU A 29 -7.34 3.52 6.20
CA GLU A 29 -7.46 2.73 7.43
C GLU A 29 -7.94 1.29 7.20
N GLY A 30 -8.29 0.94 5.95
CA GLY A 30 -8.85 -0.36 5.59
C GLY A 30 -10.34 -0.34 5.25
N ASP A 31 -10.90 0.82 4.88
CA ASP A 31 -12.31 0.92 4.49
C ASP A 31 -12.57 0.28 3.13
N THR A 32 -13.45 -0.71 3.09
CA THR A 32 -13.72 -1.47 1.87
C THR A 32 -14.22 -0.61 0.72
N ASP A 33 -15.10 0.34 1.04
CA ASP A 33 -15.70 1.26 0.07
C ASP A 33 -14.67 2.20 -0.58
N ARG A 34 -13.55 2.46 0.12
CA ARG A 34 -12.49 3.38 -0.32
C ARG A 34 -11.30 2.68 -0.96
N CYS A 35 -11.24 1.34 -0.91
CA CYS A 35 -10.12 0.55 -1.42
C CYS A 35 -9.90 0.77 -2.93
N GLY A 36 -10.98 0.77 -3.72
CA GLY A 36 -10.91 1.00 -5.16
C GLY A 36 -10.36 2.39 -5.51
N GLY A 37 -10.89 3.44 -4.87
CA GLY A 37 -10.43 4.82 -5.05
C GLY A 37 -8.96 5.01 -4.66
N PHE A 38 -8.54 4.40 -3.56
CA PHE A 38 -7.16 4.43 -3.10
C PHE A 38 -6.16 3.82 -4.11
N ILE A 39 -6.51 2.67 -4.71
CA ILE A 39 -5.66 2.01 -5.71
C ILE A 39 -5.52 2.87 -6.96
N VAL A 40 -6.62 3.50 -7.41
CA VAL A 40 -6.59 4.44 -8.54
C VAL A 40 -5.66 5.62 -8.25
N LEU A 41 -5.72 6.20 -7.05
CA LEU A 41 -4.83 7.28 -6.64
C LEU A 41 -3.35 6.86 -6.63
N CYS A 42 -3.05 5.66 -6.13
CA CYS A 42 -1.69 5.12 -6.17
C CYS A 42 -1.18 4.97 -7.61
N ASN A 43 -1.99 4.39 -8.50
CA ASN A 43 -1.62 4.23 -9.90
C ASN A 43 -1.40 5.58 -10.61
N LEU A 44 -2.23 6.59 -10.32
CA LEU A 44 -2.06 7.94 -10.84
C LEU A 44 -0.75 8.59 -10.34
N ALA A 45 -0.39 8.38 -9.07
CA ALA A 45 0.88 8.85 -8.53
C ALA A 45 2.08 8.23 -9.26
N PHE A 46 2.02 6.91 -9.53
CA PHE A 46 3.05 6.21 -10.28
C PHE A 46 3.15 6.70 -11.73
N ALA A 47 2.01 6.93 -12.39
CA ALA A 47 1.96 7.45 -13.74
C ALA A 47 2.50 8.89 -13.85
N ARG A 48 2.29 9.70 -12.80
CA ARG A 48 2.77 11.09 -12.75
C ARG A 48 4.28 11.19 -12.54
N SER A 49 4.91 10.23 -11.87
CA SER A 49 6.34 10.28 -11.53
C SER A 49 7.02 8.92 -11.69
N PRO A 50 7.05 8.36 -12.91
CA PRO A 50 7.56 7.00 -13.15
C PRO A 50 9.05 6.83 -12.78
N SER A 51 9.84 7.91 -12.88
CA SER A 51 11.25 7.92 -12.47
C SER A 51 11.45 7.70 -10.97
N LEU A 52 10.47 8.07 -10.14
CA LEU A 52 10.48 7.78 -8.72
C LEU A 52 10.12 6.31 -8.49
N PHE A 53 9.32 5.65 -9.30
CA PHE A 53 8.88 4.28 -9.03
C PHE A 53 9.45 3.23 -10.00
N PRO A 54 10.79 3.08 -10.10
CA PRO A 54 11.40 2.18 -11.07
C PRO A 54 11.25 0.69 -10.70
N SER A 55 10.96 0.36 -9.44
CA SER A 55 10.89 -1.02 -8.95
C SER A 55 9.55 -1.37 -8.32
N HIS A 56 9.21 -2.66 -8.28
CA HIS A 56 8.03 -3.14 -7.55
C HIS A 56 8.07 -2.76 -6.07
N ALA A 57 9.23 -2.93 -5.42
CA ALA A 57 9.46 -2.53 -4.04
C ALA A 57 9.12 -1.05 -3.80
N SER A 58 9.56 -0.15 -4.68
CA SER A 58 9.29 1.29 -4.53
C SER A 58 7.79 1.64 -4.59
N LYS A 59 7.01 0.92 -5.42
CA LYS A 59 5.55 1.06 -5.49
C LYS A 59 4.86 0.50 -4.25
N ILE A 60 5.31 -0.67 -3.77
CA ILE A 60 4.79 -1.30 -2.55
C ILE A 60 5.03 -0.39 -1.34
N ILE A 61 6.24 0.13 -1.19
CA ILE A 61 6.63 1.04 -0.10
C ILE A 61 5.70 2.28 -0.09
N PHE A 62 5.44 2.88 -1.26
CA PHE A 62 4.52 4.01 -1.36
C PHE A 62 3.12 3.69 -0.85
N VAL A 63 2.57 2.54 -1.26
CA VAL A 63 1.24 2.10 -0.80
C VAL A 63 1.25 1.94 0.72
N VAL A 64 2.23 1.24 1.28
CA VAL A 64 2.35 0.96 2.73
C VAL A 64 2.47 2.24 3.55
N LEU A 65 3.24 3.22 3.08
CA LEU A 65 3.37 4.52 3.72
C LEU A 65 2.07 5.33 3.70
N ALA A 66 1.15 5.01 2.78
CA ALA A 66 -0.19 5.58 2.71
C ALA A 66 -1.25 4.80 3.50
N LEU A 67 -0.85 3.75 4.25
CA LEU A 67 -1.75 2.97 5.12
C LEU A 67 -1.71 3.47 6.56
N LYS A 68 -2.83 3.28 7.26
CA LYS A 68 -2.96 3.50 8.71
C LYS A 68 -3.82 2.43 9.37
N GLY A 69 -3.85 2.45 10.71
CA GLY A 69 -4.74 1.62 11.51
C GLY A 69 -4.65 0.14 11.13
N ARG A 70 -5.80 -0.45 10.79
CA ARG A 70 -5.90 -1.88 10.44
C ARG A 70 -5.15 -2.22 9.16
N ALA A 71 -5.11 -1.32 8.18
CA ALA A 71 -4.38 -1.55 6.94
C ALA A 71 -2.86 -1.58 7.14
N LEU A 72 -2.32 -0.70 7.99
CA LEU A 72 -0.91 -0.74 8.34
C LEU A 72 -0.56 -2.00 9.13
N HIS A 73 -1.43 -2.43 10.05
CA HIS A 73 -1.22 -3.64 10.83
C HIS A 73 -1.22 -4.90 9.95
N TRP A 74 -2.14 -4.97 8.98
CA TRP A 74 -2.13 -6.02 7.96
C TRP A 74 -0.82 -6.03 7.18
N ALA A 75 -0.33 -4.86 6.73
CA ALA A 75 0.92 -4.78 5.97
C ALA A 75 2.12 -5.27 6.80
N GLN A 76 2.18 -4.92 8.09
CA GLN A 76 3.21 -5.42 9.01
C GLN A 76 3.19 -6.95 9.09
N ALA A 77 2.02 -7.56 9.27
CA ALA A 77 1.89 -9.02 9.32
C ALA A 77 2.22 -9.67 7.96
N PHE A 78 1.81 -9.05 6.86
CA PHE A 78 2.03 -9.55 5.52
C PHE A 78 3.52 -9.64 5.16
N PHE A 79 4.32 -8.66 5.55
CA PHE A 79 5.77 -8.64 5.28
C PHE A 79 6.58 -9.61 6.15
N VAL A 80 6.02 -10.18 7.22
CA VAL A 80 6.68 -11.27 7.98
C VAL A 80 6.87 -12.50 7.09
N SER A 81 5.88 -12.80 6.25
CA SER A 81 5.91 -13.98 5.36
C SER A 81 6.34 -13.66 3.93
N HIS A 82 6.35 -12.37 3.54
CA HIS A 82 6.62 -11.94 2.17
C HIS A 82 7.65 -10.81 2.16
N PRO A 83 8.95 -11.09 2.01
CA PRO A 83 9.96 -10.04 1.90
C PRO A 83 9.67 -9.08 0.73
N ILE A 84 9.82 -7.78 0.97
CA ILE A 84 9.52 -6.72 -0.03
C ILE A 84 10.36 -6.91 -1.31
N ASP A 85 11.60 -7.36 -1.16
CA ASP A 85 12.56 -7.48 -2.27
C ASP A 85 12.19 -8.56 -3.29
N THR A 86 11.45 -9.58 -2.87
CA THR A 86 11.01 -10.69 -3.72
C THR A 86 9.57 -10.53 -4.22
N LEU A 87 8.91 -9.44 -3.82
CA LEU A 87 7.47 -9.28 -4.03
C LEU A 87 7.15 -8.45 -5.27
N ASN A 88 6.30 -9.01 -6.13
CA ASN A 88 5.78 -8.31 -7.27
C ASN A 88 4.63 -7.39 -6.85
N PHE A 89 4.57 -6.19 -7.45
CA PHE A 89 3.52 -5.21 -7.13
C PHE A 89 2.10 -5.76 -7.38
N SER A 90 1.92 -6.53 -8.45
CA SER A 90 0.62 -7.15 -8.77
C SER A 90 0.18 -8.16 -7.71
N HIS A 91 1.11 -8.98 -7.20
CA HIS A 91 0.82 -9.95 -6.15
C HIS A 91 0.46 -9.25 -4.83
N PHE A 92 1.19 -8.20 -4.48
CA PHE A 92 0.85 -7.35 -3.33
C PHE A 92 -0.57 -6.75 -3.46
N LEU A 93 -0.92 -6.19 -4.63
CA LEU A 93 -2.24 -5.62 -4.84
C LEU A 93 -3.36 -6.65 -4.80
N GLN A 94 -3.12 -7.87 -5.28
CA GLN A 94 -4.11 -8.95 -5.19
C GLN A 94 -4.42 -9.30 -3.74
N GLU A 95 -3.40 -9.48 -2.90
CA GLU A 95 -3.60 -9.77 -1.48
C GLU A 95 -4.21 -8.57 -0.73
N PHE A 96 -3.79 -7.35 -1.08
CA PHE A 96 -4.38 -6.13 -0.53
C PHE A 96 -5.87 -6.02 -0.86
N GLN A 97 -6.24 -6.20 -2.13
CA GLN A 97 -7.64 -6.22 -2.55
C GLN A 97 -8.40 -7.39 -1.93
N ARG A 98 -7.78 -8.55 -1.76
CA ARG A 98 -8.44 -9.68 -1.12
C ARG A 98 -8.88 -9.32 0.30
N VAL A 99 -8.04 -8.63 1.07
CA VAL A 99 -8.36 -8.25 2.45
C VAL A 99 -9.28 -7.02 2.54
N PHE A 100 -9.05 -6.01 1.69
CA PHE A 100 -9.73 -4.71 1.79
C PHE A 100 -10.82 -4.48 0.75
N ASN A 101 -11.02 -5.36 -0.22
CA ASN A 101 -12.08 -5.25 -1.24
C ASN A 101 -13.04 -6.45 -1.15
N HIS A 102 -13.33 -6.91 0.08
CA HIS A 102 -14.38 -7.90 0.28
C HIS A 102 -15.74 -7.26 0.01
N PRO A 103 -16.56 -7.77 -0.94
CA PRO A 103 -17.98 -7.40 -0.95
C PRO A 103 -18.49 -7.72 0.44
N LEU A 104 -19.12 -6.75 1.09
CA LEU A 104 -19.72 -6.94 2.40
C LEU A 104 -20.58 -8.21 2.32
N GLN A 105 -20.08 -9.35 2.82
CA GLN A 105 -20.94 -10.31 3.47
C GLN A 105 -21.33 -9.64 4.78
N ARG A 106 -22.18 -8.62 4.65
CA ARG A 106 -23.26 -8.45 5.60
C ARG A 106 -24.09 -9.71 5.39
N GLU A 107 -23.67 -10.79 6.02
CA GLU A 107 -24.62 -11.75 6.52
C GLU A 107 -25.53 -10.91 7.42
N GLU A 108 -26.60 -10.40 6.82
CA GLU A 108 -27.80 -10.08 7.54
C GLU A 108 -28.24 -11.43 8.12
N SER A 109 -27.69 -11.75 9.29
CA SER A 109 -28.33 -12.56 10.29
C SER A 109 -29.58 -11.80 10.74
N SER A 110 -30.55 -11.63 9.84
CA SER A 110 -31.95 -11.51 10.20
C SER A 110 -32.46 -12.94 10.35
N SER A 111 -32.00 -13.58 11.43
CA SER A 111 -32.84 -14.55 12.11
C SER A 111 -34.05 -13.78 12.62
N SER A 112 -35.21 -13.98 11.99
CA SER A 112 -36.55 -14.10 12.61
C SER A 112 -37.63 -14.17 11.53
#